data_AF-A0AAQ3SKB5-F1
#
_entry.id   AF-A0AAQ3SKB5-F1
#
_cell.length_a   1.000
_cell.length_b   1.000
_cell.length_c   1.000
_cell.angle_alpha   90.00
_cell.angle_beta   90.00
_cell.angle_gamma   90.00
#
_symmetry.space_group_name_H-M   'P 1'
#
loop_
_entity.id
_entity.type
_entity.pdbx_description
1 polymer ?
#
loop_
_entity_poly.entity_id
_entity_poly.type
_entity_poly.pdbx_seq_one_letter_code
_entity_poly.pdbx_strand_id
1 'polypeptide(L)'
;MFSGEIARAMLIQIQKLKLDLESGLLEMDQILRANAINFAVLAALPALGLSLLLLVLLRTWIQRDHGAEGRGNIARCHRRLLLVDVERSLMEFQHYRDNGMEEEARCKFGLVLYTLDRLCKAVESHAKETGEWLSLREDIFDLAKLDMGMTDKMIVVSRLKWMYNCLLPFSSSRLPRL
;
A
#
# COMPACT_ATOMS: atom_id res chain seq x y z
N MET A 1 0.13 22.71 -92.17
CA MET A 1 0.01 21.41 -91.47
C MET A 1 0.46 21.47 -90.00
N PHE A 2 1.46 22.27 -89.63
CA PHE A 2 2.04 22.30 -88.27
C PHE A 2 1.14 22.85 -87.13
N SER A 3 0.20 23.77 -87.38
CA SER A 3 -0.58 24.41 -86.30
C SER A 3 -1.59 23.47 -85.61
N GLY A 4 -2.11 22.47 -86.32
CA GLY A 4 -3.08 21.51 -85.77
C GLY A 4 -2.44 20.44 -84.90
N GLU A 5 -1.20 20.04 -85.23
CA GLU A 5 -0.44 19.04 -84.48
C GLU A 5 0.05 19.61 -83.14
N ILE A 6 0.49 20.88 -83.13
CA ILE A 6 0.91 21.56 -81.90
C ILE A 6 -0.28 21.77 -80.94
N ALA A 7 -1.43 22.20 -81.46
CA ALA A 7 -2.64 22.35 -80.65
C ALA A 7 -3.10 21.01 -80.04
N ARG A 8 -3.01 19.92 -80.80
CA ARG A 8 -3.34 18.57 -80.31
C ARG A 8 -2.34 18.07 -79.26
N ALA A 9 -1.05 18.30 -79.46
CA ALA A 9 -0.01 17.97 -78.48
C ALA A 9 -0.20 18.75 -77.17
N MET A 10 -0.56 20.03 -77.25
CA MET A 10 -0.84 20.86 -76.07
C MET A 10 -2.08 20.38 -75.31
N LEU A 11 -3.16 20.03 -76.02
CA LEU A 11 -4.36 19.45 -75.40
C LEU A 11 -4.06 18.13 -74.69
N ILE A 12 -3.24 17.26 -75.29
CA ILE A 12 -2.82 16.00 -74.68
C ILE A 12 -2.00 16.27 -73.40
N GLN A 13 -1.11 17.26 -73.41
CA GLN A 13 -0.33 17.61 -72.22
C GLN A 13 -1.20 18.16 -71.09
N ILE A 14 -2.17 19.03 -71.40
CA ILE A 14 -3.09 19.57 -70.39
C ILE A 14 -3.95 18.45 -69.79
N GLN A 15 -4.44 17.53 -70.63
CA GLN A 15 -5.21 16.38 -70.17
C GLN A 15 -4.39 15.43 -69.31
N LYS A 16 -3.13 15.15 -69.70
CA LYS A 16 -2.21 14.35 -68.90
C LYS A 16 -1.92 15.01 -67.55
N LEU A 17 -1.61 16.30 -67.55
CA LEU A 17 -1.34 17.07 -66.33
C LEU A 17 -2.53 17.03 -65.37
N LYS A 18 -3.76 17.17 -65.90
CA LYS A 18 -4.97 17.09 -65.08
C LYS A 18 -5.16 15.70 -64.49
N LEU A 19 -4.94 14.65 -65.28
CA LEU A 19 -5.02 13.26 -64.82
C LEU A 19 -3.99 12.98 -63.72
N ASP A 20 -2.75 13.42 -63.92
CA ASP A 20 -1.66 13.26 -62.96
C ASP A 20 -1.97 13.99 -61.63
N LEU A 21 -2.59 15.18 -61.70
CA LEU A 21 -3.03 15.94 -60.53
C LEU A 21 -4.16 15.23 -59.76
N GLU A 22 -5.16 14.72 -60.48
CA GLU A 22 -6.32 14.03 -59.89
C GLU A 22 -5.89 12.70 -59.22
N SER A 23 -4.94 11.98 -59.85
CA SER A 23 -4.32 10.78 -59.27
C SER A 23 -3.55 11.12 -58.00
N GLY A 24 -2.72 12.18 -58.01
CA GLY A 24 -1.98 12.61 -56.82
C GLY A 24 -2.88 13.06 -55.66
N LEU A 25 -4.02 13.69 -55.98
CA LEU A 25 -5.01 14.09 -54.98
C LEU A 25 -5.69 12.87 -54.33
N LEU A 26 -6.04 11.85 -55.12
CA LEU A 26 -6.63 10.60 -54.61
C LEU A 26 -5.66 9.82 -53.71
N GLU A 27 -4.38 9.76 -54.08
CA GLU A 27 -3.34 9.15 -53.23
C GLU A 27 -3.18 9.90 -51.91
N MET A 28 -3.20 11.24 -51.94
CA MET A 28 -3.15 12.05 -50.73
C MET A 28 -4.38 11.86 -49.84
N ASP A 29 -5.58 11.79 -50.42
CA ASP A 29 -6.82 11.54 -49.67
C ASP A 29 -6.79 10.17 -48.97
N GLN A 30 -6.25 9.16 -49.65
CA GLN A 30 -6.07 7.83 -49.08
C GLN A 30 -5.05 7.80 -47.93
N ILE A 31 -3.96 8.57 -48.02
CA ILE A 31 -2.95 8.71 -46.95
C ILE A 31 -3.53 9.46 -45.75
N LEU A 32 -4.28 10.54 -45.99
CA LEU A 32 -4.97 11.30 -44.93
C LEU A 32 -5.99 10.43 -44.20
N ARG A 33 -6.77 9.63 -44.93
CA ARG A 33 -7.76 8.73 -44.34
C ARG A 33 -7.12 7.58 -43.56
N ALA A 34 -6.00 7.04 -44.05
CA ALA A 34 -5.22 6.03 -43.33
C ALA A 34 -4.58 6.57 -42.04
N ASN A 35 -4.15 7.84 -42.05
CA ASN A 35 -3.53 8.50 -40.90
C ASN A 35 -4.53 9.18 -39.95
N ALA A 36 -5.78 9.38 -40.36
CA ALA A 36 -6.81 9.99 -39.52
C ALA A 36 -7.02 9.25 -38.21
N ILE A 37 -7.03 7.90 -38.26
CA ILE A 37 -7.16 7.06 -37.06
C ILE A 37 -5.92 7.23 -36.15
N ASN A 38 -4.72 7.25 -36.74
CA ASN A 38 -3.49 7.40 -35.98
C ASN A 38 -3.39 8.79 -35.32
N PHE A 39 -3.81 9.86 -36.02
CA PHE A 39 -3.84 11.21 -35.48
C PHE A 39 -4.90 11.37 -34.38
N ALA A 40 -6.08 10.77 -34.53
CA ALA A 40 -7.12 10.77 -33.51
C ALA A 40 -6.67 10.02 -32.24
N VAL A 41 -6.03 8.86 -32.39
CA VAL A 41 -5.47 8.10 -31.26
C VAL A 41 -4.32 8.87 -30.61
N LEU A 42 -3.41 9.45 -31.40
CA LEU A 42 -2.29 10.24 -30.89
C LEU A 42 -2.75 11.50 -30.14
N ALA A 43 -3.84 12.12 -30.57
CA ALA A 43 -4.45 13.26 -29.89
C ALA A 43 -5.20 12.86 -28.60
N ALA A 44 -5.72 11.63 -28.52
CA ALA A 44 -6.43 11.11 -27.34
C ALA A 44 -5.49 10.61 -26.22
N LEU A 45 -4.29 10.13 -26.58
CA LEU A 45 -3.28 9.66 -25.63
C LEU A 45 -2.92 10.66 -24.52
N PRO A 46 -2.63 11.95 -24.79
CA PRO A 46 -2.32 12.92 -23.74
C PRO A 46 -3.53 13.20 -22.83
N ALA A 47 -4.75 13.22 -23.37
CA ALA A 47 -5.96 13.41 -22.58
C ALA A 47 -6.24 12.23 -21.63
N LEU A 48 -6.00 10.99 -22.08
CA LEU A 48 -6.09 9.79 -21.26
C LEU A 48 -4.99 9.75 -20.19
N GLY A 49 -3.75 10.15 -20.53
CA GLY A 49 -2.66 10.26 -19.57
C GLY A 49 -2.97 11.25 -18.45
N LEU A 50 -3.49 12.43 -18.79
CA LEU A 50 -3.89 13.45 -17.83
C LEU A 50 -5.04 12.98 -16.93
N SER A 51 -6.04 12.29 -17.48
CA SER A 51 -7.17 11.79 -16.68
C SER A 51 -6.75 10.68 -15.71
N LEU A 52 -5.88 9.77 -16.14
CA LEU A 52 -5.30 8.75 -15.27
C LEU A 52 -4.43 9.37 -14.17
N LEU A 53 -3.61 10.37 -14.52
CA LEU A 53 -2.78 11.10 -13.56
C LEU A 53 -3.65 11.79 -12.51
N LEU A 54 -4.69 12.50 -12.92
CA LEU A 54 -5.68 13.13 -12.02
C LEU A 54 -6.35 12.10 -11.11
N LEU A 55 -6.72 10.94 -11.64
CA LEU A 55 -7.34 9.87 -10.86
C LEU A 55 -6.37 9.31 -9.80
N VAL A 56 -5.10 9.10 -10.15
CA VAL A 56 -4.05 8.67 -9.21
C VAL A 56 -3.81 9.73 -8.13
N LEU A 57 -3.74 11.01 -8.51
CA LEU A 57 -3.57 12.12 -7.57
C LEU A 57 -4.77 12.21 -6.62
N LEU A 58 -5.99 12.09 -7.12
CA LEU A 58 -7.20 12.10 -6.29
C LEU A 58 -7.23 10.93 -5.31
N ARG A 59 -6.90 9.72 -5.78
CA ARG A 59 -6.81 8.53 -4.91
C ARG A 59 -5.75 8.69 -3.83
N THR A 60 -4.56 9.18 -4.19
CA THR A 60 -3.46 9.38 -3.24
C THR A 60 -3.75 10.51 -2.25
N TRP A 61 -4.48 11.55 -2.66
CA TRP A 61 -4.94 12.62 -1.78
C TRP A 61 -5.97 12.11 -0.76
N ILE A 62 -7.03 11.42 -1.20
CA ILE A 62 -8.03 10.80 -0.33
C ILE A 62 -7.38 9.77 0.63
N GLN A 63 -6.46 8.95 0.12
CA GLN A 63 -5.72 7.99 0.95
C GLN A 63 -4.73 8.65 1.90
N ARG A 64 -4.17 9.82 1.59
CA ARG A 64 -3.30 10.54 2.53
C ARG A 64 -4.09 11.08 3.71
N ASP A 65 -5.25 11.65 3.44
CA ASP A 65 -6.09 12.30 4.44
C ASP A 65 -6.69 11.27 5.43
N HIS A 66 -7.18 10.14 4.92
CA HIS A 66 -7.73 9.07 5.77
C HIS A 66 -6.73 7.98 6.22
N GLY A 67 -5.65 7.79 5.46
CA GLY A 67 -4.76 6.64 5.64
C GLY A 67 -3.79 6.76 6.80
N ALA A 68 -3.35 7.97 7.15
CA ALA A 68 -2.45 8.17 8.29
C ALA A 68 -3.16 7.93 9.64
N GLU A 69 -4.39 8.42 9.78
CA GLU A 69 -5.22 8.22 10.97
C GLU A 69 -5.75 6.78 11.07
N GLY A 70 -6.25 6.21 9.96
CA GLY A 70 -6.82 4.86 9.95
C GLY A 70 -5.77 3.75 10.09
N ARG A 71 -4.67 3.81 9.33
CA ARG A 71 -3.62 2.77 9.34
C ARG A 71 -2.85 2.75 10.66
N GLY A 72 -2.60 3.92 11.23
CA GLY A 72 -2.00 4.04 12.56
C GLY A 72 -2.91 3.46 13.66
N ASN A 73 -4.22 3.71 13.58
CA ASN A 73 -5.20 3.17 14.52
C ASN A 73 -5.32 1.64 14.44
N ILE A 74 -5.37 1.06 13.23
CA ILE A 74 -5.41 -0.39 13.05
C ILE A 74 -4.11 -1.04 13.57
N ALA A 75 -2.95 -0.47 13.25
CA ALA A 75 -1.66 -0.98 13.73
C ALA A 75 -1.51 -0.88 15.26
N ARG A 76 -2.05 0.17 15.89
CA ARG A 76 -2.12 0.29 17.36
C ARG A 76 -3.07 -0.73 17.97
N CYS A 77 -4.25 -0.90 17.40
CA CYS A 77 -5.23 -1.89 17.85
C CYS A 77 -4.66 -3.32 17.74
N HIS A 78 -3.97 -3.62 16.65
CA HIS A 78 -3.29 -4.91 16.45
C HIS A 78 -2.24 -5.19 17.53
N ARG A 79 -1.38 -4.22 17.85
CA ARG A 79 -0.38 -4.37 18.94
C ARG A 79 -1.04 -4.63 20.29
N ARG A 80 -2.16 -3.97 20.59
CA ARG A 80 -2.93 -4.21 21.82
C ARG A 80 -3.57 -5.59 21.84
N LEU A 81 -4.09 -6.05 20.72
CA LEU A 81 -4.64 -7.40 20.61
C LEU A 81 -3.58 -8.46 20.88
N LEU A 82 -2.34 -8.25 20.42
CA LEU A 82 -1.21 -9.14 20.72
C LEU A 82 -0.87 -9.17 22.23
N LEU A 83 -0.97 -8.04 22.93
CA LEU A 83 -0.75 -8.02 24.38
C LEU A 83 -1.83 -8.81 25.13
N VAL A 84 -3.09 -8.70 24.70
CA VAL A 84 -4.20 -9.50 25.24
C VAL A 84 -4.02 -10.99 24.93
N ASP A 85 -3.47 -11.31 23.76
CA ASP A 85 -3.15 -12.69 23.36
C ASP A 85 -2.06 -13.29 24.25
N VAL A 86 -1.03 -12.50 24.60
CA VAL A 86 0.01 -12.88 25.58
C VAL A 86 -0.61 -13.10 26.97
N GLU A 87 -1.49 -12.20 27.42
CA GLU A 87 -2.18 -12.35 28.71
C GLU A 87 -2.99 -13.65 28.76
N ARG A 88 -3.78 -13.93 27.71
CA ARG A 88 -4.58 -15.15 27.60
C ARG A 88 -3.69 -16.40 27.55
N SER A 89 -2.66 -16.42 26.72
CA SER A 89 -1.78 -17.59 26.58
C SER A 89 -1.07 -17.91 27.90
N LEU A 90 -0.72 -16.89 28.68
CA LEU A 90 -0.12 -17.04 30.00
C LEU A 90 -1.12 -17.60 31.04
N MET A 91 -2.37 -17.12 31.03
CA MET A 91 -3.43 -17.69 31.89
C MET A 91 -3.72 -19.15 31.55
N GLU A 92 -3.76 -19.50 30.26
CA GLU A 92 -3.92 -20.89 29.84
C GLU A 92 -2.76 -21.75 30.33
N PHE A 93 -1.51 -21.32 30.11
CA PHE A 93 -0.34 -22.03 30.63
C PHE A 93 -0.43 -22.27 32.14
N GLN A 94 -0.80 -21.25 32.91
CA GLN A 94 -0.99 -21.37 34.36
C GLN A 94 -2.06 -22.40 34.71
N HIS A 95 -3.21 -22.36 34.02
CA HIS A 95 -4.31 -23.28 34.28
C HIS A 95 -3.92 -24.75 34.07
N TYR A 96 -3.24 -25.07 32.96
CA TYR A 96 -2.77 -26.45 32.71
C TYR A 96 -1.69 -26.90 33.70
N ARG A 97 -0.83 -25.97 34.14
CA ARG A 97 0.18 -26.23 35.18
C ARG A 97 -0.47 -26.55 36.52
N ASP A 98 -1.49 -25.78 36.93
CA ASP A 98 -2.19 -25.98 38.21
C ASP A 98 -3.02 -27.28 38.23
N ASN A 99 -3.52 -27.70 37.06
CA ASN A 99 -4.23 -28.97 36.90
C ASN A 99 -3.32 -30.21 36.83
N GLY A 100 -1.99 -30.05 36.92
CA GLY A 100 -1.03 -31.16 36.87
C GLY A 100 -0.84 -31.79 35.48
N MET A 101 -1.30 -31.12 34.41
CA MET A 101 -1.15 -31.59 33.02
C MET A 101 0.16 -31.05 32.42
N GLU A 102 1.29 -31.66 32.79
CA GLU A 102 2.63 -31.16 32.42
C GLU A 102 2.95 -31.19 30.92
N GLU A 103 2.39 -32.13 30.16
CA GLU A 103 2.62 -32.22 28.71
C GLU A 103 1.89 -31.09 27.97
N GLU A 104 0.61 -30.88 28.28
CA GLU A 104 -0.19 -29.77 27.76
C GLU A 104 0.37 -28.42 28.21
N ALA A 105 0.83 -28.31 29.46
CA ALA A 105 1.47 -27.10 29.96
C ALA A 105 2.73 -26.74 29.15
N ARG A 106 3.56 -27.72 28.77
CA ARG A 106 4.72 -27.50 27.90
C ARG A 106 4.32 -27.02 26.51
N CYS A 107 3.29 -27.61 25.91
CA CYS A 107 2.75 -27.16 24.63
C CYS A 107 2.22 -25.71 24.71
N LYS A 108 1.48 -25.38 25.77
CA LYS A 108 0.96 -24.03 26.03
C LYS A 108 2.08 -23.03 26.29
N PHE A 109 3.15 -23.43 26.96
CA PHE A 109 4.33 -22.59 27.12
C PHE A 109 4.99 -22.25 25.78
N GLY A 110 5.05 -23.21 24.84
CA GLY A 110 5.49 -22.93 23.47
C GLY A 110 4.63 -21.85 22.78
N LEU A 111 3.32 -21.87 23.00
CA LEU A 111 2.40 -20.83 22.51
C LEU A 111 2.65 -19.46 23.18
N VAL A 112 2.96 -19.44 24.48
CA VAL A 112 3.38 -18.21 25.18
C VAL A 112 4.63 -17.63 24.52
N LEU A 113 5.66 -18.44 24.28
CA LEU A 113 6.88 -17.97 23.61
C LEU A 113 6.62 -17.43 22.20
N TYR A 114 5.75 -18.11 21.44
CA TYR A 114 5.34 -17.65 20.10
C TYR A 114 4.60 -16.30 20.14
N THR A 115 3.64 -16.15 21.06
CA THR A 115 2.88 -14.89 21.20
C THR A 115 3.77 -13.74 21.65
N LEU A 116 4.75 -14.00 22.53
CA LEU A 116 5.77 -13.03 22.94
C LEU A 116 6.70 -12.62 21.78
N ASP A 117 7.18 -13.56 20.96
CA ASP A 117 7.99 -13.26 19.78
C ASP A 117 7.21 -12.38 18.78
N ARG A 118 5.94 -12.72 18.55
CA ARG A 118 5.06 -11.94 17.68
C ARG A 118 4.81 -10.54 18.21
N LEU A 119 4.64 -10.38 19.53
CA LEU A 119 4.54 -9.08 20.18
C LEU A 119 5.83 -8.28 19.98
N CYS A 120 6.99 -8.87 20.26
CA CYS A 120 8.32 -8.28 20.06
C CYS A 120 8.48 -7.70 18.64
N LYS A 121 8.21 -8.51 17.61
CA LYS A 121 8.31 -8.08 16.20
C LYS A 121 7.33 -6.96 15.86
N ALA A 122 6.12 -7.00 16.41
CA ALA A 122 5.09 -6.00 16.14
C ALA A 122 5.39 -4.64 16.79
N VAL A 123 6.10 -4.62 17.93
CA VAL A 123 6.43 -3.39 18.66
C VAL A 123 7.81 -2.84 18.32
N GLU A 124 8.72 -3.64 17.75
CA GLU A 124 10.13 -3.30 17.53
C GLU A 124 10.32 -1.98 16.76
N SER A 125 9.70 -1.82 15.59
CA SER A 125 9.87 -0.62 14.77
C SER A 125 9.44 0.64 15.52
N HIS A 126 8.29 0.59 16.19
CA HIS A 126 7.73 1.76 16.86
C HIS A 126 8.43 2.06 18.20
N ALA A 127 8.86 1.03 18.92
CA ALA A 127 9.63 1.20 20.16
C ALA A 127 11.04 1.72 19.89
N LYS A 128 11.63 1.41 18.72
CA LYS A 128 12.89 2.04 18.28
C LYS A 128 12.70 3.52 17.94
N GLU A 129 11.58 3.88 17.32
CA GLU A 129 11.23 5.28 17.05
C GLU A 129 11.01 6.09 18.34
N THR A 130 10.40 5.49 19.38
CA THR A 130 10.17 6.15 20.67
C THR A 130 11.36 6.09 21.63
N GLY A 131 12.38 5.27 21.34
CA GLY A 131 13.53 5.03 22.22
C GLY A 131 13.26 4.08 23.39
N GLU A 132 12.08 3.46 23.45
CA GLU A 132 11.63 2.58 24.55
C GLU A 132 12.07 1.11 24.35
N TRP A 133 12.68 0.78 23.21
CA TRP A 133 12.92 -0.60 22.80
C TRP A 133 13.70 -1.46 23.80
N LEU A 134 14.74 -0.92 24.44
CA LEU A 134 15.58 -1.68 25.37
C LEU A 134 14.78 -2.16 26.58
N SER A 135 14.09 -1.24 27.27
CA SER A 135 13.25 -1.56 28.43
C SER A 135 12.05 -2.44 28.06
N LEU A 136 11.41 -2.15 26.92
CA LEU A 136 10.28 -2.95 26.43
C LEU A 136 10.69 -4.40 26.13
N ARG A 137 11.86 -4.57 25.52
CA ARG A 137 12.41 -5.88 25.23
C ARG A 137 12.72 -6.63 26.51
N GLU A 138 13.37 -6.02 27.48
CA GLU A 138 13.66 -6.65 28.78
C GLU A 138 12.38 -7.13 29.47
N ASP A 139 11.34 -6.29 29.51
CA ASP A 139 10.03 -6.67 30.06
C ASP A 139 9.41 -7.87 29.34
N ILE A 140 9.51 -7.94 28.01
CA ILE A 140 9.01 -9.08 27.22
C ILE A 140 9.84 -10.34 27.48
N PHE A 141 11.16 -10.20 27.64
CA PHE A 141 12.06 -11.31 27.97
C PHE A 141 11.79 -11.84 29.39
N ASP A 142 11.46 -10.97 30.35
CA ASP A 142 11.08 -11.37 31.70
C ASP A 142 9.82 -12.24 31.70
N LEU A 143 8.84 -11.97 30.83
CA LEU A 143 7.65 -12.82 30.68
C LEU A 143 7.97 -14.24 30.17
N ALA A 144 9.05 -14.40 29.41
CA ALA A 144 9.48 -15.69 28.89
C ALA A 144 10.19 -16.56 29.95
N LYS A 145 10.62 -15.98 31.08
CA LYS A 145 11.28 -16.70 32.18
C LYS A 145 10.33 -17.67 32.87
N LEU A 146 10.77 -18.92 33.10
CA LEU A 146 9.97 -19.98 33.73
C LEU A 146 9.95 -19.88 35.26
N ASP A 147 11.00 -19.30 35.83
CA ASP A 147 11.23 -19.06 37.26
C ASP A 147 10.42 -17.87 37.80
N MET A 148 9.87 -17.04 36.92
CA MET A 148 9.03 -15.91 37.32
C MET A 148 7.63 -16.38 37.73
N GLY A 149 7.18 -15.98 38.92
CA GLY A 149 5.84 -16.26 39.43
C GLY A 149 4.75 -15.66 38.54
N MET A 150 3.60 -16.33 38.45
CA MET A 150 2.49 -15.87 37.60
C MET A 150 2.01 -14.46 38.00
N THR A 151 1.96 -14.17 39.30
CA THR A 151 1.63 -12.83 39.82
C THR A 151 2.58 -11.76 39.30
N ASP A 152 3.89 -12.02 39.31
CA ASP A 152 4.89 -11.08 38.81
C ASP A 152 4.76 -10.88 37.30
N LYS A 153 4.49 -11.96 36.55
CA LYS A 153 4.23 -11.86 35.11
C LYS A 153 3.01 -11.00 34.80
N MET A 154 1.93 -11.13 35.57
CA MET A 154 0.74 -10.28 35.40
C MET A 154 1.00 -8.81 35.73
N ILE A 155 1.90 -8.53 36.68
CA ILE A 155 2.37 -7.16 36.96
C ILE A 155 3.14 -6.61 35.75
N VAL A 156 4.02 -7.41 35.13
CA VAL A 156 4.77 -7.01 33.93
C VAL A 156 3.83 -6.77 32.74
N VAL A 157 2.85 -7.65 32.49
CA VAL A 157 1.83 -7.43 31.45
C VAL A 157 1.04 -6.14 31.69
N SER A 158 0.69 -5.86 32.95
CA SER A 158 0.01 -4.62 33.32
C SER A 158 0.90 -3.40 33.10
N ARG A 159 2.18 -3.47 33.47
CA ARG A 159 3.17 -2.42 33.18
C ARG A 159 3.29 -2.18 31.69
N LEU A 160 3.36 -3.24 30.88
CA LEU A 160 3.44 -3.15 29.41
C LEU A 160 2.26 -2.38 28.82
N LYS A 161 1.05 -2.59 29.36
CA LYS A 161 -0.19 -1.95 28.92
C LYS A 161 -0.23 -0.44 29.14
N TRP A 162 0.41 0.05 30.21
CA TRP A 162 0.25 1.42 30.69
C TRP A 162 1.51 2.29 30.57
N MET A 163 2.69 1.69 30.47
CA MET A 163 3.95 2.44 30.52
C MET A 163 4.52 2.79 29.14
N TYR A 164 4.25 1.98 28.11
CA TYR A 164 4.87 2.15 26.80
C TYR A 164 3.94 2.85 25.81
N ASN A 165 4.44 3.93 25.20
CA ASN A 165 3.68 4.72 24.21
C ASN A 165 3.22 3.89 23.02
N CYS A 166 3.97 2.82 22.69
CA CYS A 166 3.63 1.89 21.62
C CYS A 166 2.38 1.03 21.88
N LEU A 167 1.91 0.97 23.13
CA LEU A 167 0.79 0.14 23.60
C LEU A 167 -0.34 0.95 24.26
N LEU A 168 -0.15 2.26 24.46
CA LEU A 168 -1.14 3.14 25.08
C LEU A 168 -2.45 3.24 24.28
N PRO A 169 -3.60 3.40 24.98
CA PRO A 169 -4.86 3.75 24.34
C PRO A 169 -4.80 5.19 23.80
N PHE A 170 -5.63 5.48 22.80
CA PHE A 170 -5.73 6.80 22.19
C PHE A 170 -5.93 7.89 23.27
N SER A 171 -5.01 8.85 23.38
CA SER A 171 -5.33 10.10 24.05
C SER A 171 -6.07 10.98 23.05
N SER A 172 -7.37 11.18 23.27
CA SER A 172 -8.23 12.07 22.48
C SER A 172 -7.85 13.56 22.59
N SER A 173 -6.63 13.91 23.01
CA SER A 173 -6.25 15.26 23.41
C SER A 173 -5.11 15.84 22.58
N ARG A 174 -5.10 15.57 21.27
CA ARG A 174 -4.38 16.45 20.32
C ARG A 174 -5.41 17.21 19.50
N LEU A 175 -5.98 18.25 20.12
CA LEU A 175 -6.74 19.29 19.42
C LEU A 175 -5.93 19.76 18.20
N PRO A 176 -6.58 19.99 17.05
CA PRO A 176 -5.91 20.49 15.85
C PRO A 176 -5.28 21.84 16.19
N ARG A 177 -3.96 21.94 15.95
CA ARG A 177 -3.30 23.24 15.91
C ARG A 177 -3.82 23.98 14.69
N LEU A 178 -4.68 24.97 14.95
CA LEU A 178 -5.01 26.08 14.06
C LEU A 178 -3.74 26.83 13.64
#